data_AF-A0A518D9A5-F1
#
_entry.id   AF-A0A518D9A5-F1
#
_cell.length_a   1.000
_cell.length_b   1.000
_cell.length_c   1.000
_cell.angle_alpha   90.00
_cell.angle_beta   90.00
_cell.angle_gamma   90.00
#
_symmetry.space_group_name_H-M   'P 1'
#
loop_
_entity.id
_entity.type
_entity.pdbx_description
1 polymer ?
#
loop_
_entity_poly.entity_id
_entity_poly.type
_entity_poly.pdbx_seq_one_letter_code
_entity_poly.pdbx_strand_id
1 'polypeptide(L)'
;MKSIPTAIPVTIVSQDRSLLRDLTWTLSNFGYRVTASACWRDDALWRAGGDEALWLLDARDPEAAEALAAETAPAAYSHRIAICAPGANALIDPADDALAMGADDVIRLPINIGELLTRLRAGVRRTEFERRFTATSTRDPRAGLLLRPALIRRAQRLADAGPCGLVALGVDARERIEQRLGVESAREITAAAARCLADALPTDALGCALGSGVFVVLLPGYSSEQAAQFAEGVVEAFAVAEPPPSAAGACPTLSAAVTAWDPSDPVDEALDRVAAGLEQVGAYGGGCVLDLATVQQELSAWKHDTETGKPFHDVLARDLMEAFPLLLKADLPVSAGWGDPGTADRPFPPCIPVLDAASGLLGVVAPDGVPHGAGGVLDPGRIEPTENTVDGAMPLSELFEAFGSVVDDYLIVLESQRPVGYLTSEGLASLVVDRIDTGTYYREPQGGDGLSALVVPVEA
;
A
#
# COMPACT_ATOMS: atom_id res chain seq x y z
N MET A 1 29.04 -0.26 -6.70
CA MET A 1 28.75 -1.67 -6.34
C MET A 1 28.62 -2.48 -7.61
N LYS A 2 29.42 -3.53 -7.81
CA LYS A 2 29.17 -4.50 -8.90
C LYS A 2 27.88 -5.25 -8.54
N SER A 3 26.84 -5.19 -9.39
CA SER A 3 25.59 -5.93 -9.14
C SER A 3 25.91 -7.40 -8.99
N ILE A 4 25.46 -8.02 -7.90
CA ILE A 4 25.47 -9.47 -7.73
C ILE A 4 24.70 -10.05 -8.93
N PRO A 5 25.25 -11.02 -9.69
CA PRO A 5 24.53 -11.59 -10.81
C PRO A 5 23.24 -12.23 -10.30
N THR A 6 22.09 -11.69 -10.73
CA THR A 6 20.77 -12.19 -10.38
C THR A 6 20.60 -13.59 -10.97
N ALA A 7 20.33 -14.58 -10.11
CA ALA A 7 20.09 -15.95 -10.54
C ALA A 7 18.89 -16.04 -11.50
N ILE A 8 19.02 -16.82 -12.57
CA ILE A 8 17.99 -16.96 -13.61
C ILE A 8 16.83 -17.80 -13.07
N PRO A 9 15.58 -17.30 -13.10
CA PRO A 9 14.42 -18.06 -12.63
C PRO A 9 14.02 -19.16 -13.61
N VAL A 10 13.62 -20.31 -13.06
CA VAL A 10 13.07 -21.47 -13.77
C VAL A 10 11.95 -22.07 -12.92
N THR A 11 10.73 -22.23 -13.44
CA THR A 11 9.75 -23.13 -12.80
C THR A 11 9.77 -24.52 -13.40
N ILE A 12 9.56 -25.51 -12.55
CA ILE A 12 9.38 -26.90 -12.90
C ILE A 12 7.99 -27.33 -12.44
N VAL A 13 7.19 -27.89 -13.36
CA VAL A 13 5.85 -28.39 -13.03
C VAL A 13 5.73 -29.85 -13.44
N SER A 14 5.49 -30.71 -12.46
CA SER A 14 5.35 -32.17 -12.65
C SER A 14 4.66 -32.81 -11.46
N GLN A 15 3.79 -33.79 -11.68
CA GLN A 15 3.25 -34.64 -10.62
C GLN A 15 4.31 -35.61 -10.04
N ASP A 16 5.42 -35.84 -10.76
CA ASP A 16 6.52 -36.70 -10.35
C ASP A 16 7.45 -36.01 -9.34
N ARG A 17 7.22 -36.29 -8.05
CA ARG A 17 7.99 -35.73 -6.92
C ARG A 17 9.48 -36.08 -6.98
N SER A 18 9.85 -37.21 -7.57
CA SER A 18 11.26 -37.60 -7.69
C SER A 18 11.94 -36.74 -8.75
N LEU A 19 11.31 -36.56 -9.90
CA LEU A 19 11.77 -35.69 -10.96
C LEU A 19 11.94 -34.24 -10.47
N LEU A 20 10.94 -33.70 -9.76
CA LEU A 20 11.01 -32.36 -9.18
C LEU A 20 12.23 -32.21 -8.27
N ARG A 21 12.42 -33.13 -7.31
CA ARG A 21 13.55 -33.08 -6.38
C ARG A 21 14.89 -33.09 -7.11
N ASP A 22 15.06 -34.02 -8.05
CA ASP A 22 16.32 -34.23 -8.74
C ASP A 22 16.68 -33.04 -9.63
N LEU A 23 15.70 -32.47 -10.34
CA LEU A 23 15.90 -31.28 -11.16
C LEU A 23 16.11 -30.02 -10.33
N THR A 24 15.36 -29.82 -9.24
CA THR A 24 15.56 -28.68 -8.34
C THR A 24 16.99 -28.65 -7.80
N TRP A 25 17.48 -29.77 -7.25
CA TRP A 25 18.86 -29.84 -6.76
C TRP A 25 19.89 -29.60 -7.86
N THR A 26 19.70 -30.23 -9.02
CA THR A 26 20.65 -30.10 -10.12
C THR A 26 20.73 -28.66 -10.61
N LEU A 27 19.59 -28.03 -10.91
CA LEU A 27 19.56 -26.68 -11.47
C LEU A 27 19.99 -25.62 -10.44
N SER A 28 19.63 -25.76 -9.16
CA SER A 28 20.13 -24.87 -8.11
C SER A 28 21.66 -24.93 -8.00
N ASN A 29 22.27 -26.11 -8.15
CA ASN A 29 23.73 -26.25 -8.16
C ASN A 29 24.41 -25.58 -9.37
N PHE A 30 23.69 -25.43 -10.48
CA PHE A 30 24.14 -24.67 -11.66
C PHE A 30 23.80 -23.17 -11.61
N GLY A 31 23.27 -22.67 -10.48
CA GLY A 31 23.02 -21.25 -10.24
C GLY A 31 21.66 -20.73 -10.74
N TYR A 32 20.72 -21.62 -11.06
CA TYR A 32 19.34 -21.24 -11.36
C TYR A 32 18.54 -21.05 -10.06
N ARG A 33 17.63 -20.07 -10.06
CA ARG A 33 16.61 -19.92 -9.02
C ARG A 33 15.41 -20.76 -9.42
N VAL A 34 15.20 -21.87 -8.72
CA VAL A 34 14.19 -22.85 -9.10
C VAL A 34 12.93 -22.67 -8.27
N THR A 35 11.80 -22.56 -8.94
CA THR A 35 10.47 -22.73 -8.36
C THR A 35 9.95 -24.10 -8.79
N ALA A 36 9.40 -24.93 -7.90
CA ALA A 36 8.90 -26.25 -8.25
C ALA A 36 7.48 -26.45 -7.75
N SER A 37 6.60 -27.00 -8.60
CA SER A 37 5.20 -27.26 -8.28
C SER A 37 4.78 -28.65 -8.75
N ALA A 38 3.99 -29.32 -7.92
CA ALA A 38 3.24 -30.53 -8.31
C ALA A 38 1.74 -30.26 -8.52
N CYS A 39 1.33 -28.99 -8.45
CA CYS A 39 -0.06 -28.57 -8.58
C CYS A 39 -0.26 -27.87 -9.93
N TRP A 40 -1.22 -28.36 -10.72
CA TRP A 40 -1.58 -27.81 -12.04
C TRP A 40 -2.79 -26.87 -12.03
N ARG A 41 -3.47 -26.75 -10.87
CA ARG A 41 -4.69 -25.94 -10.70
C ARG A 41 -4.47 -24.47 -11.08
N ASP A 42 -5.54 -23.78 -11.46
CA ASP A 42 -5.50 -22.36 -11.88
C ASP A 42 -5.02 -21.41 -10.79
N ASP A 43 -5.27 -21.76 -9.52
CA ASP A 43 -4.84 -21.02 -8.33
C ASP A 43 -3.40 -21.36 -7.88
N ALA A 44 -2.65 -22.16 -8.65
CA ALA A 44 -1.29 -22.54 -8.28
C ALA A 44 -0.32 -21.34 -8.34
N LEU A 45 0.52 -21.22 -7.31
CA LEU A 45 1.45 -20.08 -7.14
C LEU A 45 2.38 -19.85 -8.33
N TRP A 46 2.78 -20.91 -9.04
CA TRP A 46 3.65 -20.78 -10.22
C TRP A 46 2.97 -20.08 -11.40
N ARG A 47 1.62 -20.05 -11.44
CA ARG A 47 0.84 -19.27 -12.42
C ARG A 47 0.70 -17.80 -12.04
N ALA A 48 0.81 -17.47 -10.75
CA ALA A 48 0.74 -16.09 -10.26
C ALA A 48 2.03 -15.29 -10.48
N GLY A 49 3.15 -15.96 -10.78
CA GLY A 49 4.47 -15.35 -10.99
C GLY A 49 4.72 -14.93 -12.44
N GLY A 50 4.40 -13.69 -12.79
CA GLY A 50 4.55 -13.15 -14.16
C GLY A 50 5.97 -12.80 -14.63
N ASP A 51 7.02 -13.22 -13.92
CA ASP A 51 8.41 -12.79 -14.17
C ASP A 51 9.38 -13.93 -14.52
N GLU A 52 8.91 -15.18 -14.57
CA GLU A 52 9.79 -16.31 -14.84
C GLU A 52 10.01 -16.56 -16.33
N ALA A 53 11.27 -16.44 -16.77
CA ALA A 53 11.62 -16.55 -18.18
C ALA A 53 11.60 -17.99 -18.74
N LEU A 54 11.64 -19.03 -17.89
CA LEU A 54 11.86 -20.41 -18.31
C LEU A 54 10.94 -21.38 -17.58
N TRP A 55 10.16 -22.17 -18.32
CA TRP A 55 9.27 -23.19 -17.76
C TRP A 55 9.68 -24.58 -18.23
N LEU A 56 9.81 -25.52 -17.29
CA LEU A 56 10.00 -26.95 -17.53
C LEU A 56 8.69 -27.67 -17.17
N LEU A 57 7.93 -28.08 -18.17
CA LEU A 57 6.59 -28.64 -18.01
C LEU A 57 6.62 -30.14 -18.32
N ASP A 58 6.16 -30.97 -17.40
CA ASP A 58 6.07 -32.41 -17.63
C ASP A 58 4.89 -32.76 -18.53
N ALA A 59 5.16 -32.98 -19.82
CA ALA A 59 4.14 -33.28 -20.83
C ALA A 59 3.56 -34.70 -20.69
N ARG A 60 4.03 -35.49 -19.72
CA ARG A 60 3.36 -36.73 -19.31
C ARG A 60 2.10 -36.44 -18.50
N ASP A 61 2.00 -35.27 -17.87
CA ASP A 61 0.83 -34.84 -17.14
C ASP A 61 -0.21 -34.25 -18.13
N PRO A 62 -1.47 -34.72 -18.12
CA PRO A 62 -2.50 -34.24 -19.05
C PRO A 62 -2.74 -32.72 -18.99
N GLU A 63 -2.62 -32.13 -17.80
CA GLU A 63 -2.83 -30.71 -17.57
C GLU A 63 -1.74 -29.82 -18.19
N ALA A 64 -0.60 -30.39 -18.60
CA ALA A 64 0.48 -29.64 -19.25
C ALA A 64 0.06 -29.06 -20.60
N ALA A 65 -0.89 -29.70 -21.31
CA ALA A 65 -1.35 -29.24 -22.62
C ALA A 65 -1.90 -27.82 -22.59
N GLU A 66 -2.67 -27.46 -21.54
CA GLU A 66 -3.22 -26.12 -21.38
C GLU A 66 -2.11 -25.08 -21.13
N ALA A 67 -1.13 -25.41 -20.29
CA ALA A 67 -0.01 -24.53 -20.00
C ALA A 67 0.92 -24.32 -21.23
N LEU A 68 1.05 -25.34 -22.08
CA LEU A 68 1.79 -25.25 -23.35
C LEU A 68 1.05 -24.40 -24.39
N ALA A 69 -0.27 -24.58 -24.49
CA ALA A 69 -1.11 -23.90 -25.47
C ALA A 69 -1.45 -22.44 -25.09
N ALA A 70 -1.21 -22.03 -23.84
CA ALA A 70 -1.54 -20.70 -23.36
C ALA A 70 -0.86 -19.60 -24.22
N GLU A 71 -1.64 -18.64 -24.71
CA GLU A 71 -1.08 -17.50 -25.43
C GLU A 71 -0.24 -16.64 -24.48
N THR A 72 0.97 -16.26 -24.93
CA THR A 72 1.84 -15.36 -24.17
C THR A 72 1.99 -14.06 -24.92
N ALA A 73 1.77 -12.93 -24.25
CA ALA A 73 2.09 -11.64 -24.81
C ALA A 73 3.62 -11.54 -25.05
N PRO A 74 4.10 -10.90 -26.13
CA PRO A 74 5.54 -10.78 -26.42
C PRO A 74 6.36 -10.16 -25.27
N ALA A 75 5.76 -9.23 -24.52
CA ALA A 75 6.38 -8.58 -23.36
C ALA A 75 6.53 -9.49 -22.13
N ALA A 76 5.82 -10.62 -22.10
CA ALA A 76 5.81 -11.60 -21.01
C ALA A 76 6.24 -12.99 -21.50
N TYR A 77 6.95 -13.07 -22.62
CA TYR A 77 7.34 -14.34 -23.25
C TYR A 77 8.12 -15.22 -22.27
N SER A 78 7.58 -16.42 -22.03
CA SER A 78 8.19 -17.47 -21.22
C SER A 78 8.57 -18.61 -22.15
N HIS A 79 9.83 -19.05 -22.11
CA HIS A 79 10.28 -20.15 -22.97
C HIS A 79 9.94 -21.50 -22.31
N ARG A 80 9.15 -22.31 -23.01
CA ARG A 80 8.54 -23.55 -22.50
C ARG A 80 9.26 -24.77 -23.04
N ILE A 81 9.82 -25.55 -22.13
CA ILE A 81 10.49 -26.81 -22.44
C ILE A 81 9.62 -27.95 -21.91
N ALA A 82 9.13 -28.81 -22.80
CA ALA A 82 8.32 -29.97 -22.44
C ALA A 82 9.19 -31.20 -22.10
N ILE A 83 8.96 -31.82 -20.95
CA ILE A 83 9.59 -33.08 -20.55
C ILE A 83 8.73 -34.23 -21.07
N CYS A 84 9.28 -35.04 -21.97
CA CYS A 84 8.57 -36.04 -22.73
C CYS A 84 9.00 -37.46 -22.35
N ALA A 85 8.08 -38.41 -22.49
CA ALA A 85 8.39 -39.83 -22.39
C ALA A 85 9.31 -40.31 -23.55
N PRO A 86 10.01 -41.44 -23.40
CA PRO A 86 10.78 -42.03 -24.49
C PRO A 86 9.87 -42.44 -25.66
N GLY A 87 10.21 -42.04 -26.89
CA GLY A 87 9.39 -42.26 -28.10
C GLY A 87 9.42 -43.67 -28.70
N ALA A 88 9.90 -44.69 -27.97
CA ALA A 88 10.32 -45.95 -28.58
C ALA A 88 9.19 -46.83 -29.16
N ASN A 89 7.90 -46.50 -28.98
CA ASN A 89 6.78 -47.37 -29.36
C ASN A 89 5.45 -46.65 -29.71
N ALA A 90 5.46 -45.34 -29.97
CA ALA A 90 4.25 -44.58 -30.28
C ALA A 90 4.11 -44.30 -31.79
N LEU A 91 2.87 -44.24 -32.30
CA LEU A 91 2.60 -43.85 -33.70
C LEU A 91 3.04 -42.41 -33.99
N ILE A 92 2.97 -41.56 -32.97
CA ILE A 92 3.39 -40.16 -32.98
C ILE A 92 4.38 -40.00 -31.83
N ASP A 93 5.50 -39.34 -32.10
CA ASP A 93 6.51 -39.09 -31.09
C ASP A 93 5.95 -38.08 -30.06
N PRO A 94 5.95 -38.37 -28.73
CA PRO A 94 5.47 -37.43 -27.72
C PRO A 94 6.13 -36.05 -27.78
N ALA A 95 7.36 -35.96 -28.31
CA ALA A 95 8.03 -34.69 -28.55
C ALA A 95 7.36 -33.88 -29.67
N ASP A 96 6.90 -34.54 -30.73
CA ASP A 96 6.22 -33.88 -31.85
C ASP A 96 4.86 -33.34 -31.39
N ASP A 97 4.14 -34.11 -30.56
CA ASP A 97 2.88 -33.66 -29.94
C ASP A 97 3.10 -32.43 -29.05
N ALA A 98 4.15 -32.45 -28.21
CA ALA A 98 4.46 -31.32 -27.33
C ALA A 98 4.77 -30.03 -28.11
N LEU A 99 5.54 -30.14 -29.21
CA LEU A 99 5.82 -29.00 -30.10
C LEU A 99 4.55 -28.50 -30.79
N ALA A 100 3.68 -29.41 -31.25
CA ALA A 100 2.39 -29.05 -31.85
C ALA A 100 1.45 -28.35 -30.85
N MET A 101 1.57 -28.65 -29.56
CA MET A 101 0.82 -27.99 -28.48
C MET A 101 1.39 -26.62 -28.06
N GLY A 102 2.51 -26.18 -28.63
CA GLY A 102 3.11 -24.87 -28.33
C GLY A 102 4.31 -24.88 -27.39
N ALA A 103 4.93 -26.06 -27.16
CA ALA A 103 6.27 -26.09 -26.55
C ALA A 103 7.28 -25.39 -27.47
N ASP A 104 8.16 -24.58 -26.89
CA ASP A 104 9.27 -23.98 -27.64
C ASP A 104 10.43 -24.98 -27.83
N ASP A 105 10.58 -25.91 -26.88
CA ASP A 105 11.56 -26.98 -26.94
C ASP A 105 11.11 -28.22 -26.15
N VAL A 106 11.85 -29.31 -26.29
CA VAL A 106 11.54 -30.61 -25.68
C VAL A 106 12.77 -31.26 -25.07
N ILE A 107 12.59 -32.01 -23.98
CA ILE A 107 13.62 -32.89 -23.42
C ILE A 107 13.02 -34.26 -23.11
N ARG A 108 13.78 -35.32 -23.31
CA ARG A 108 13.30 -36.70 -23.11
C ARG A 108 13.80 -37.29 -21.82
N LEU A 109 12.99 -38.17 -21.24
CA LEU A 109 13.43 -39.06 -20.17
C LEU A 109 14.19 -40.28 -20.75
N PRO A 110 15.24 -40.77 -20.07
CA PRO A 110 15.88 -40.17 -18.90
C PRO A 110 16.61 -38.86 -19.26
N ILE A 111 16.50 -37.85 -18.39
CA ILE A 111 17.05 -36.52 -18.68
C ILE A 111 18.58 -36.55 -18.72
N ASN A 112 19.14 -36.14 -19.85
CA ASN A 112 20.56 -35.82 -19.94
C ASN A 112 20.80 -34.39 -19.43
N ILE A 113 21.53 -34.25 -18.32
CA ILE A 113 21.79 -32.93 -17.70
C ILE A 113 22.53 -31.97 -18.66
N GLY A 114 23.46 -32.48 -19.48
CA GLY A 114 24.18 -31.65 -20.45
C GLY A 114 23.26 -31.11 -21.54
N GLU A 115 22.29 -31.91 -21.98
CA GLU A 115 21.23 -31.49 -22.91
C GLU A 115 20.32 -30.45 -22.26
N LEU A 116 19.81 -30.73 -21.04
CA LEU A 116 18.95 -29.81 -20.30
C LEU A 116 19.57 -28.42 -20.14
N LEU A 117 20.83 -28.35 -19.70
CA LEU A 117 21.53 -27.09 -19.53
C LEU A 117 21.74 -26.36 -20.86
N THR A 118 21.95 -27.09 -21.95
CA THR A 118 22.09 -26.51 -23.29
C THR A 118 20.78 -25.89 -23.76
N ARG A 119 19.66 -26.60 -23.58
CA ARG A 119 18.32 -26.11 -23.94
C ARG A 119 17.89 -24.93 -23.07
N LEU A 120 18.11 -24.99 -21.76
CA LEU A 120 17.85 -23.86 -20.86
C LEU A 120 18.64 -22.62 -21.29
N ARG A 121 19.93 -22.75 -21.65
CA ARG A 121 20.73 -21.61 -22.15
C ARG A 121 20.21 -21.07 -23.48
N ALA A 122 19.71 -21.92 -24.38
CA ALA A 122 19.06 -21.48 -25.60
C ALA A 122 17.79 -20.69 -25.28
N GLY A 123 16.97 -21.19 -24.35
CA GLY A 123 15.79 -20.51 -23.83
C GLY A 123 16.10 -19.13 -23.25
N VAL A 124 17.15 -18.99 -22.42
CA VAL A 124 17.59 -17.69 -21.88
C VAL A 124 17.91 -16.71 -22.99
N ARG A 125 18.62 -17.16 -24.03
CA ARG A 125 18.95 -16.29 -25.17
C ARG A 125 17.70 -15.88 -25.94
N ARG A 126 16.72 -16.79 -26.06
CA ARG A 126 15.45 -16.51 -26.74
C ARG A 126 14.62 -15.50 -25.96
N THR A 127 14.47 -15.68 -24.66
CA THR A 127 13.72 -14.75 -23.80
C THR A 127 14.38 -13.37 -23.76
N GLU A 128 15.72 -13.32 -23.68
CA GLU A 128 16.45 -12.05 -23.81
C GLU A 128 16.28 -11.40 -25.18
N PHE A 129 16.24 -12.18 -26.26
CA PHE A 129 15.98 -11.67 -27.60
C PHE A 129 14.56 -11.11 -27.72
N GLU A 130 13.53 -11.85 -27.31
CA GLU A 130 12.13 -11.39 -27.33
C GLU A 130 11.93 -10.16 -26.45
N ARG A 131 12.59 -10.11 -25.28
CA ARG A 131 12.58 -8.94 -24.40
C ARG A 131 13.19 -7.71 -25.10
N ARG A 132 14.34 -7.87 -25.78
CA ARG A 132 14.99 -6.78 -26.53
C ARG A 132 14.19 -6.36 -27.76
N PHE A 133 13.56 -7.32 -28.43
CA PHE A 133 12.69 -7.06 -29.57
C PHE A 133 11.43 -6.31 -29.14
N THR A 134 10.81 -6.73 -28.04
CA THR A 134 9.66 -6.01 -27.44
C THR A 134 10.07 -4.66 -26.87
N ALA A 135 11.28 -4.49 -26.36
CA ALA A 135 11.81 -3.18 -26.00
C ALA A 135 11.98 -2.25 -27.22
N THR A 136 11.98 -2.81 -28.45
CA THR A 136 11.90 -2.06 -29.70
C THR A 136 10.45 -1.76 -30.12
N SER A 137 9.47 -2.47 -29.53
CA SER A 137 8.06 -2.13 -29.68
C SER A 137 7.81 -0.74 -29.14
N THR A 138 7.11 0.08 -29.93
CA THR A 138 6.79 1.45 -29.54
C THR A 138 5.45 1.57 -28.84
N ARG A 139 4.64 0.51 -28.84
CA ARG A 139 3.29 0.49 -28.29
C ARG A 139 3.08 -0.71 -27.37
N ASP A 140 2.28 -0.48 -26.35
CA ASP A 140 1.74 -1.49 -25.46
C ASP A 140 0.75 -2.37 -26.23
N PRO A 141 0.91 -3.69 -26.24
CA PRO A 141 0.07 -4.59 -27.03
C PRO A 141 -1.37 -4.71 -26.52
N ARG A 142 -1.67 -4.26 -25.29
CA ARG A 142 -3.00 -4.38 -24.67
C ARG A 142 -3.79 -3.08 -24.75
N ALA A 143 -3.14 -1.95 -24.48
CA ALA A 143 -3.71 -0.62 -24.50
C ALA A 143 -3.63 0.04 -25.89
N GLY A 144 -2.74 -0.43 -26.77
CA GLY A 144 -2.43 0.24 -28.03
C GLY A 144 -1.71 1.60 -27.86
N LEU A 145 -1.49 2.05 -26.63
CA LEU A 145 -0.78 3.28 -26.26
C LEU A 145 0.74 3.12 -26.43
N LEU A 146 1.50 4.20 -26.35
CA LEU A 146 2.96 4.12 -26.40
C LEU A 146 3.53 3.41 -25.15
N LEU A 147 4.74 2.89 -25.27
CA LEU A 147 5.56 2.53 -24.11
C LEU A 147 6.46 3.71 -23.71
N ARG A 148 6.88 3.77 -22.44
CA ARG A 148 7.72 4.85 -21.88
C ARG A 148 8.90 5.25 -22.79
N PRO A 149 9.73 4.32 -23.33
CA PRO A 149 10.84 4.71 -24.21
C PRO A 149 10.40 5.37 -25.52
N ALA A 150 9.23 4.99 -26.04
CA ALA A 150 8.68 5.58 -27.27
C ALA A 150 8.06 6.95 -27.01
N LEU A 151 7.43 7.15 -25.84
CA LEU A 151 6.95 8.45 -25.40
C LEU A 151 8.12 9.44 -25.29
N ILE A 152 9.17 9.09 -24.55
CA ILE A 152 10.35 9.96 -24.33
C ILE A 152 10.94 10.44 -25.66
N ARG A 153 11.16 9.52 -26.60
CA ARG A 153 11.70 9.84 -27.94
C ARG A 153 10.79 10.77 -28.74
N ARG A 154 9.46 10.66 -28.58
CA ARG A 154 8.50 11.51 -29.29
C ARG A 154 8.29 12.85 -28.60
N ALA A 155 8.32 12.89 -27.27
CA ALA A 155 8.24 14.10 -26.46
C ALA A 155 9.39 15.07 -26.80
N GLN A 156 10.60 14.55 -27.05
CA GLN A 156 11.73 15.34 -27.53
C GLN A 156 11.45 16.12 -28.83
N ARG A 157 10.53 15.64 -29.69
CA ARG A 157 10.13 16.35 -30.91
C ARG A 157 9.01 17.37 -30.68
N LEU A 158 8.29 17.22 -29.57
CA LEU A 158 7.23 18.14 -29.15
C LEU A 158 7.78 19.29 -28.30
N ALA A 159 8.99 19.13 -27.75
CA ALA A 159 9.73 20.19 -27.07
C ALA A 159 9.83 21.48 -27.91
N ASP A 160 9.92 21.35 -29.24
CA ASP A 160 10.00 22.47 -30.18
C ASP A 160 8.66 23.24 -30.32
N ALA A 161 7.54 22.67 -29.88
CA ALA A 161 6.19 23.24 -29.99
C ALA A 161 5.78 24.08 -28.75
N GLY A 162 6.58 24.08 -27.68
CA GLY A 162 6.31 24.84 -26.44
C GLY A 162 5.78 23.96 -25.29
N PRO A 163 5.26 24.58 -24.21
CA PRO A 163 4.78 23.85 -23.03
C PRO A 163 3.64 22.89 -23.37
N CYS A 164 3.61 21.76 -22.66
CA CYS A 164 2.59 20.73 -22.83
C CYS A 164 1.87 20.47 -21.50
N GLY A 165 0.58 20.15 -21.58
CA GLY A 165 -0.12 19.52 -20.46
C GLY A 165 0.37 18.08 -20.29
N LEU A 166 0.61 17.66 -19.06
CA LEU A 166 1.00 16.32 -18.70
C LEU A 166 -0.03 15.75 -17.71
N VAL A 167 -0.60 14.60 -18.04
CA VAL A 167 -1.63 13.93 -17.24
C VAL A 167 -1.16 12.52 -16.92
N ALA A 168 -1.12 12.14 -15.64
CA ALA A 168 -1.08 10.74 -15.23
C ALA A 168 -2.47 10.31 -14.79
N LEU A 169 -2.90 9.12 -15.21
CA LEU A 169 -4.21 8.56 -14.92
C LEU A 169 -4.06 7.09 -14.52
N GLY A 170 -4.86 6.63 -13.56
CA GLY A 170 -4.82 5.25 -13.11
C GLY A 170 -6.12 4.77 -12.50
N VAL A 171 -6.27 3.45 -12.42
CA VAL A 171 -7.40 2.79 -11.76
C VAL A 171 -7.23 2.87 -10.25
N ASP A 172 -8.20 3.44 -9.55
CA ASP A 172 -8.16 3.56 -8.10
C ASP A 172 -8.24 2.20 -7.42
N ALA A 173 -7.44 2.02 -6.36
CA ALA A 173 -7.40 0.80 -5.55
C ALA A 173 -7.18 -0.49 -6.38
N ARG A 174 -6.40 -0.42 -7.47
CA ARG A 174 -6.13 -1.55 -8.37
C ARG A 174 -5.56 -2.77 -7.65
N GLU A 175 -4.62 -2.62 -6.71
CA GLU A 175 -4.12 -3.80 -5.96
C GLU A 175 -5.21 -4.45 -5.12
N ARG A 176 -6.12 -3.68 -4.53
CA ARG A 176 -7.25 -4.23 -3.75
C ARG A 176 -8.25 -4.95 -4.65
N ILE A 177 -8.49 -4.42 -5.85
CA ILE A 177 -9.29 -5.07 -6.89
C ILE A 177 -8.65 -6.42 -7.25
N GLU A 178 -7.34 -6.43 -7.52
CA GLU A 178 -6.59 -7.65 -7.84
C GLU A 178 -6.63 -8.68 -6.70
N GLN A 179 -6.43 -8.25 -5.45
CA GLN A 179 -6.49 -9.13 -4.27
C GLN A 179 -7.88 -9.74 -4.05
N ARG A 180 -8.95 -8.99 -4.33
CA ARG A 180 -10.33 -9.41 -4.03
C ARG A 180 -10.99 -10.16 -5.18
N LEU A 181 -10.68 -9.78 -6.42
CA LEU A 181 -11.39 -10.22 -7.63
C LEU A 181 -10.49 -11.03 -8.57
N GLY A 182 -9.20 -11.06 -8.30
CA GLY A 182 -8.21 -11.77 -9.09
C GLY A 182 -7.58 -10.90 -10.17
N VAL A 183 -6.48 -11.43 -10.71
CA VAL A 183 -5.61 -10.78 -11.69
C VAL A 183 -6.37 -10.43 -12.98
N GLU A 184 -7.27 -11.30 -13.43
CA GLU A 184 -7.96 -11.10 -14.71
C GLU A 184 -8.98 -9.96 -14.65
N SER A 185 -9.76 -9.85 -13.57
CA SER A 185 -10.67 -8.71 -13.38
C SER A 185 -9.92 -7.39 -13.30
N ALA A 186 -8.80 -7.34 -12.58
CA ALA A 186 -7.93 -6.15 -12.55
C ALA A 186 -7.39 -5.79 -13.94
N ARG A 187 -7.06 -6.79 -14.77
CA ARG A 187 -6.63 -6.59 -16.16
C ARG A 187 -7.75 -6.05 -17.05
N GLU A 188 -8.95 -6.62 -16.98
CA GLU A 188 -10.10 -6.18 -17.76
C GLU A 188 -10.47 -4.72 -17.47
N ILE A 189 -10.51 -4.34 -16.20
CA ILE A 189 -10.79 -2.95 -15.75
C ILE A 189 -9.70 -2.01 -16.27
N THR A 190 -8.43 -2.41 -16.17
CA THR A 190 -7.31 -1.62 -16.69
C THR A 190 -7.37 -1.47 -18.21
N ALA A 191 -7.79 -2.52 -18.92
CA ALA A 191 -7.98 -2.46 -20.36
C ALA A 191 -9.15 -1.57 -20.77
N ALA A 192 -10.23 -1.52 -19.97
CA ALA A 192 -11.32 -0.57 -20.17
C ALA A 192 -10.86 0.88 -20.01
N ALA A 193 -10.08 1.17 -18.96
CA ALA A 193 -9.50 2.50 -18.74
C ALA A 193 -8.59 2.92 -19.92
N ALA A 194 -7.75 2.00 -20.40
CA ALA A 194 -6.90 2.24 -21.56
C ALA A 194 -7.70 2.57 -22.83
N ARG A 195 -8.83 1.89 -23.08
CA ARG A 195 -9.72 2.17 -24.22
C ARG A 195 -10.37 3.54 -24.10
N CYS A 196 -10.94 3.88 -22.93
CA CYS A 196 -11.51 5.20 -22.67
C CYS A 196 -10.49 6.31 -22.92
N LEU A 197 -9.25 6.12 -22.47
CA LEU A 197 -8.16 7.04 -22.72
C LEU A 197 -7.84 7.15 -24.21
N ALA A 198 -7.67 6.01 -24.89
CA ALA A 198 -7.32 5.97 -26.31
C ALA A 198 -8.38 6.63 -27.20
N ASP A 199 -9.67 6.46 -26.88
CA ASP A 199 -10.79 7.05 -27.62
C ASP A 199 -10.89 8.57 -27.39
N ALA A 200 -10.44 9.06 -26.23
CA ALA A 200 -10.45 10.49 -25.91
C ALA A 200 -9.23 11.26 -26.46
N LEU A 201 -8.13 10.57 -26.81
CA LEU A 201 -6.86 11.22 -27.18
C LEU A 201 -7.00 12.15 -28.40
N PRO A 202 -6.58 13.43 -28.28
CA PRO A 202 -6.42 14.31 -29.42
C PRO A 202 -5.39 13.77 -30.44
N THR A 203 -5.53 14.17 -31.71
CA THR A 203 -4.68 13.69 -32.82
C THR A 203 -3.18 13.96 -32.60
N ASP A 204 -2.85 15.07 -31.96
CA ASP A 204 -1.49 15.53 -31.66
C ASP A 204 -0.98 15.10 -30.28
N ALA A 205 -1.84 14.49 -29.45
CA ALA A 205 -1.48 14.00 -28.14
C ALA A 205 -0.71 12.67 -28.19
N LEU A 206 0.09 12.43 -27.15
CA LEU A 206 0.80 11.17 -26.96
C LEU A 206 0.31 10.47 -25.69
N GLY A 207 -0.47 9.39 -25.85
CA GLY A 207 -0.81 8.49 -24.76
C GLY A 207 0.24 7.38 -24.59
N CYS A 208 0.54 7.03 -23.35
CA CYS A 208 1.55 6.05 -22.95
C CYS A 208 1.03 5.19 -21.79
N ALA A 209 1.33 3.89 -21.82
CA ALA A 209 1.23 3.03 -20.64
C ALA A 209 2.60 3.01 -19.93
N LEU A 210 2.64 3.39 -18.66
CA LEU A 210 3.88 3.34 -17.85
C LEU A 210 4.07 1.98 -17.19
N GLY A 211 2.99 1.24 -16.94
CA GLY A 211 3.00 -0.04 -16.24
C GLY A 211 2.02 -0.05 -15.07
N SER A 212 1.72 -1.23 -14.52
CA SER A 212 0.87 -1.39 -13.32
C SER A 212 -0.52 -0.74 -13.38
N GLY A 213 -1.06 -0.49 -14.57
CA GLY A 213 -2.34 0.21 -14.76
C GLY A 213 -2.27 1.73 -14.67
N VAL A 214 -1.07 2.30 -14.73
CA VAL A 214 -0.82 3.74 -14.83
C VAL A 214 -0.59 4.13 -16.29
N PHE A 215 -1.30 5.15 -16.72
CA PHE A 215 -1.22 5.74 -18.05
C PHE A 215 -0.78 7.20 -17.93
N VAL A 216 -0.07 7.69 -18.95
CA VAL A 216 0.32 9.09 -19.05
C VAL A 216 -0.02 9.64 -20.42
N VAL A 217 -0.50 10.87 -20.46
CA VAL A 217 -0.77 11.62 -21.68
C VAL A 217 0.03 12.91 -21.70
N LEU A 218 0.68 13.16 -22.83
CA LEU A 218 1.28 14.44 -23.15
C LEU A 218 0.40 15.18 -24.17
N LEU A 219 -0.03 16.39 -23.83
CA LEU A 219 -0.97 17.23 -24.57
C LEU A 219 -0.26 18.53 -25.04
N PRO A 220 0.23 18.59 -26.29
CA PRO A 220 0.92 19.77 -26.81
C PRO A 220 0.04 21.02 -26.83
N GLY A 221 0.53 22.13 -26.28
CA GLY A 221 -0.19 23.41 -26.28
C GLY A 221 -1.33 23.52 -25.26
N TYR A 222 -1.51 22.52 -24.40
CA TYR A 222 -2.49 22.57 -23.31
C TYR A 222 -1.88 23.22 -22.07
N SER A 223 -2.63 24.10 -21.41
CA SER A 223 -2.35 24.53 -20.04
C SER A 223 -2.65 23.41 -19.03
N SER A 224 -2.24 23.56 -17.76
CA SER A 224 -2.60 22.59 -16.72
C SER A 224 -4.12 22.50 -16.52
N GLU A 225 -4.83 23.62 -16.62
CA GLU A 225 -6.30 23.68 -16.55
C GLU A 225 -6.96 22.93 -17.72
N GLN A 226 -6.47 23.10 -18.95
CA GLN A 226 -6.99 22.36 -20.10
C GLN A 226 -6.67 20.87 -20.01
N ALA A 227 -5.50 20.51 -19.45
CA ALA A 227 -5.13 19.13 -19.19
C ALA A 227 -6.04 18.50 -18.11
N ALA A 228 -6.43 19.27 -17.08
CA ALA A 228 -7.40 18.86 -16.08
C ALA A 228 -8.76 18.55 -16.72
N GLN A 229 -9.29 19.46 -17.55
CA GLN A 229 -10.55 19.27 -18.26
C GLN A 229 -10.53 18.04 -19.17
N PHE A 230 -9.41 17.79 -19.86
CA PHE A 230 -9.22 16.56 -20.63
C PHE A 230 -9.30 15.32 -19.73
N ALA A 231 -8.58 15.33 -18.60
CA ALA A 231 -8.56 14.21 -17.67
C ALA A 231 -9.95 13.95 -17.05
N GLU A 232 -10.67 15.01 -16.67
CA GLU A 232 -12.06 14.93 -16.18
C GLU A 232 -12.97 14.24 -17.19
N GLY A 233 -12.85 14.61 -18.48
CA GLY A 233 -13.61 13.96 -19.55
C GLY A 233 -13.32 12.45 -19.67
N VAL A 234 -12.07 12.02 -19.48
CA VAL A 234 -11.72 10.59 -19.48
C VAL A 234 -12.29 9.88 -18.25
N VAL A 235 -12.20 10.49 -17.08
CA VAL A 235 -12.75 9.95 -15.82
C VAL A 235 -14.26 9.77 -15.94
N GLU A 236 -14.98 10.78 -16.46
CA GLU A 236 -16.42 10.72 -16.70
C GLU A 236 -16.78 9.64 -17.74
N ALA A 237 -16.05 9.58 -18.86
CA ALA A 237 -16.28 8.57 -19.88
C ALA A 237 -16.11 7.14 -19.34
N PHE A 238 -15.12 6.92 -18.48
CA PHE A 238 -14.93 5.62 -17.83
C PHE A 238 -16.04 5.28 -16.83
N ALA A 239 -16.52 6.26 -16.06
CA ALA A 239 -17.64 6.07 -15.14
C ALA A 239 -18.94 5.70 -15.88
N VAL A 240 -19.14 6.23 -17.09
CA VAL A 240 -20.30 5.92 -17.95
C VAL A 240 -20.14 4.58 -18.67
N ALA A 241 -18.92 4.25 -19.09
CA ALA A 241 -18.61 3.03 -19.83
C ALA A 241 -18.62 1.82 -18.90
N GLU A 242 -19.79 1.45 -18.33
CA GLU A 242 -20.03 0.35 -17.37
C GLU A 242 -18.91 -0.71 -17.40
N PRO A 243 -17.81 -0.51 -16.64
CA PRO A 243 -16.72 -1.47 -16.66
C PRO A 243 -17.27 -2.76 -16.04
N PRO A 244 -16.86 -3.94 -16.51
CA PRO A 244 -17.48 -5.21 -16.15
C PRO A 244 -17.72 -5.26 -14.63
N PRO A 245 -18.99 -5.27 -14.18
CA PRO A 245 -19.28 -5.28 -12.76
C PRO A 245 -18.83 -6.64 -12.24
N SER A 246 -17.75 -6.66 -11.46
CA SER A 246 -17.40 -7.90 -10.75
C SER A 246 -18.53 -8.21 -9.76
N ALA A 247 -18.78 -9.49 -9.54
CA ALA A 247 -19.85 -10.06 -8.69
C ALA A 247 -19.89 -9.56 -7.22
N ALA A 248 -19.13 -8.52 -6.86
CA ALA A 248 -18.98 -7.94 -5.53
C ALA A 248 -19.48 -6.48 -5.38
N GLY A 249 -20.07 -5.87 -6.43
CA GLY A 249 -20.68 -4.53 -6.33
C GLY A 249 -19.69 -3.36 -6.18
N ALA A 250 -18.45 -3.53 -6.65
CA ALA A 250 -17.46 -2.45 -6.71
C ALA A 250 -17.56 -1.71 -8.05
N CYS A 251 -17.72 -0.38 -8.01
CA CYS A 251 -17.60 0.49 -9.17
C CYS A 251 -16.17 1.06 -9.17
N PRO A 252 -15.25 0.55 -10.01
CA PRO A 252 -13.92 1.12 -10.09
C PRO A 252 -14.01 2.58 -10.59
N THR A 253 -13.11 3.42 -10.10
CA THR A 253 -12.98 4.82 -10.51
C THR A 253 -11.59 5.06 -11.10
N LEU A 254 -11.45 6.19 -11.80
CA LEU A 254 -10.16 6.69 -12.27
C LEU A 254 -9.84 7.98 -11.52
N SER A 255 -8.59 8.12 -11.11
CA SER A 255 -8.04 9.40 -10.69
C SER A 255 -6.98 9.87 -11.67
N ALA A 256 -6.75 11.18 -11.69
CA ALA A 256 -5.70 11.79 -12.49
C ALA A 256 -4.93 12.89 -11.76
N ALA A 257 -3.62 12.89 -11.96
CA ALA A 257 -2.74 13.99 -11.60
C ALA A 257 -2.34 14.76 -12.85
N VAL A 258 -2.47 16.08 -12.81
CA VAL A 258 -2.10 16.94 -13.94
C VAL A 258 -1.00 17.93 -13.57
N THR A 259 -0.18 18.29 -14.54
CA THR A 259 0.84 19.32 -14.40
C THR A 259 1.20 19.90 -15.76
N ALA A 260 1.82 21.08 -15.79
CA ALA A 260 2.45 21.58 -17.00
C ALA A 260 3.87 21.02 -17.10
N TRP A 261 4.25 20.54 -18.28
CA TRP A 261 5.62 20.16 -18.60
C TRP A 261 6.29 21.24 -19.45
N ASP A 262 7.38 21.79 -18.93
CA ASP A 262 8.27 22.68 -19.67
C ASP A 262 9.31 21.85 -20.44
N PRO A 263 9.54 22.10 -21.73
CA PRO A 263 10.55 21.38 -22.53
C PRO A 263 11.99 21.45 -21.99
N SER A 264 12.31 22.41 -21.12
CA SER A 264 13.61 22.48 -20.42
C SER A 264 13.76 21.43 -19.32
N ASP A 265 12.65 20.90 -18.79
CA ASP A 265 12.66 19.82 -17.81
C ASP A 265 12.85 18.46 -18.51
N PRO A 266 13.75 17.59 -18.01
CA PRO A 266 13.86 16.22 -18.50
C PRO A 266 12.50 15.51 -18.43
N VAL A 267 11.99 15.08 -19.59
CA VAL A 267 10.67 14.42 -19.68
C VAL A 267 10.58 13.22 -18.74
N ASP A 268 11.67 12.46 -18.58
CA ASP A 268 11.68 11.26 -17.74
C ASP A 268 11.40 11.58 -16.25
N GLU A 269 11.99 12.66 -15.74
CA GLU A 269 11.74 13.14 -14.37
C GLU A 269 10.33 13.69 -14.21
N ALA A 270 9.81 14.37 -15.24
CA ALA A 270 8.42 14.85 -15.25
C ALA A 270 7.43 13.68 -15.22
N LEU A 271 7.70 12.59 -15.95
CA LEU A 271 6.90 11.36 -15.92
C LEU A 271 6.86 10.73 -14.53
N ASP A 272 8.02 10.60 -13.88
CA ASP A 272 8.08 10.03 -12.53
C ASP A 272 7.37 10.93 -11.51
N ARG A 273 7.53 12.25 -11.63
CA ARG A 273 6.84 13.23 -10.76
C ARG A 273 5.33 13.15 -10.90
N VAL A 274 4.81 13.09 -12.13
CA VAL A 274 3.36 13.03 -12.35
C VAL A 274 2.77 11.69 -11.92
N ALA A 275 3.51 10.59 -12.10
CA ALA A 275 3.10 9.27 -11.66
C ALA A 275 3.09 9.14 -10.12
N ALA A 276 4.09 9.69 -9.42
CA ALA A 276 4.09 9.76 -7.96
C ALA A 276 2.94 10.65 -7.44
N GLY A 277 2.65 11.73 -8.16
CA GLY A 277 1.51 12.58 -7.88
C GLY A 277 0.17 11.85 -7.99
N LEU A 278 0.00 10.99 -9.00
CA LEU A 278 -1.21 10.16 -9.15
C LEU A 278 -1.44 9.25 -7.95
N GLU A 279 -0.40 8.65 -7.38
CA GLU A 279 -0.52 7.82 -6.17
C GLU A 279 -1.10 8.62 -5.00
N GLN A 280 -0.66 9.87 -4.82
CA GLN A 280 -1.18 10.78 -3.79
C GLN A 280 -2.63 11.16 -4.05
N VAL A 281 -2.98 11.52 -5.30
CA VAL A 281 -4.34 11.88 -5.69
C VAL A 281 -5.30 10.71 -5.48
N GLY A 282 -4.91 9.49 -5.91
CA GLY A 282 -5.72 8.29 -5.70
C GLY A 282 -5.97 7.97 -4.22
N ALA A 283 -5.08 8.39 -3.32
CA ALA A 283 -5.25 8.22 -1.87
C ALA A 283 -6.36 9.11 -1.28
N TYR A 284 -6.85 10.13 -1.99
CA TYR A 284 -7.92 11.04 -1.53
C TYR A 284 -9.33 10.47 -1.71
N GLY A 285 -9.47 9.16 -1.93
CA GLY A 285 -10.74 8.48 -2.06
C GLY A 285 -11.11 8.08 -3.49
N GLY A 286 -10.23 8.35 -4.46
CA GLY A 286 -10.42 8.02 -5.87
C GLY A 286 -11.38 8.96 -6.60
N GLY A 287 -11.52 8.78 -7.91
CA GLY A 287 -12.48 9.51 -8.74
C GLY A 287 -12.23 11.01 -8.85
N CYS A 288 -10.97 11.45 -8.70
CA CYS A 288 -10.64 12.88 -8.68
C CYS A 288 -9.51 13.25 -9.65
N VAL A 289 -9.54 14.50 -10.11
CA VAL A 289 -8.53 15.09 -10.96
C VAL A 289 -7.95 16.29 -10.25
N LEU A 290 -6.62 16.32 -10.04
CA LEU A 290 -5.96 17.40 -9.30
C LEU A 290 -4.69 17.88 -10.00
N ASP A 291 -4.47 19.19 -9.96
CA ASP A 291 -3.21 19.81 -10.36
C ASP A 291 -2.15 19.59 -9.27
N LEU A 292 -1.00 19.05 -9.65
CA LEU A 292 0.10 18.78 -8.73
C LEU A 292 0.68 20.04 -8.10
N ALA A 293 0.62 21.19 -8.76
CA ALA A 293 1.02 22.45 -8.15
C ALA A 293 0.13 22.77 -6.94
N THR A 294 -1.18 22.55 -7.05
CA THR A 294 -2.14 22.73 -5.96
C THR A 294 -1.88 21.76 -4.82
N VAL A 295 -1.71 20.47 -5.13
CA VAL A 295 -1.41 19.43 -4.12
C VAL A 295 -0.12 19.75 -3.36
N GLN A 296 0.93 20.18 -4.07
CA GLN A 296 2.20 20.56 -3.45
C GLN A 296 2.08 21.82 -2.59
N GLN A 297 1.28 22.80 -3.02
CA GLN A 297 1.04 24.02 -2.26
C GLN A 297 0.31 23.71 -0.96
N GLU A 298 -0.75 22.91 -1.00
CA GLU A 298 -1.50 22.48 0.19
C GLU A 298 -0.62 21.68 1.15
N LEU A 299 0.16 20.73 0.63
CA LEU A 299 1.08 19.94 1.44
C LEU A 299 2.16 20.82 2.09
N SER A 300 2.66 21.83 1.38
CA SER A 300 3.67 22.76 1.90
C SER A 300 3.09 23.68 2.97
N ALA A 301 1.86 24.17 2.77
CA ALA A 301 1.14 24.95 3.77
C ALA A 301 0.89 24.11 5.04
N TRP A 302 0.47 22.86 4.88
CA TRP A 302 0.26 21.95 6.01
C TRP A 302 1.57 21.64 6.75
N LYS A 303 2.67 21.41 6.03
CA LYS A 303 3.99 21.21 6.66
C LYS A 303 4.43 22.44 7.45
N HIS A 304 4.26 23.63 6.89
CA HIS A 304 4.59 24.87 7.58
C HIS A 304 3.74 25.08 8.84
N ASP A 305 2.42 24.84 8.75
CA ASP A 305 1.50 24.88 9.88
C ASP A 305 1.95 23.87 10.97
N THR A 306 2.39 22.68 10.57
CA THR A 306 2.86 21.62 11.47
C THR A 306 4.17 22.00 12.16
N GLU A 307 5.14 22.54 11.43
CA GLU A 307 6.43 23.01 11.98
C GLU A 307 6.26 24.21 12.94
N THR A 308 5.23 25.02 12.73
CA THR A 308 4.90 26.15 13.61
C THR A 308 4.03 25.76 14.81
N GLY A 309 3.70 24.48 14.97
CA GLY A 309 2.91 23.96 16.10
C GLY A 309 1.42 24.29 16.02
N LYS A 310 0.93 24.83 14.89
CA LYS A 310 -0.47 25.21 14.69
C LYS A 310 -1.49 24.09 14.96
N PRO A 311 -1.24 22.81 14.64
CA PRO A 311 -2.16 21.72 15.00
C PRO A 311 -2.48 21.65 16.49
N PHE A 312 -1.63 22.22 17.35
CA PHE A 312 -1.76 22.19 18.80
C PHE A 312 -2.24 23.52 19.41
N HIS A 313 -2.45 24.56 18.60
CA HIS A 313 -2.80 25.90 19.10
C HIS A 313 -4.16 25.94 19.78
N ASP A 314 -5.16 25.26 19.22
CA ASP A 314 -6.53 25.25 19.72
C ASP A 314 -6.84 23.99 20.54
N VAL A 315 -5.80 23.25 20.96
CA VAL A 315 -5.96 22.03 21.75
C VAL A 315 -6.17 22.41 23.22
N LEU A 316 -7.28 21.94 23.78
CA LEU A 316 -7.69 22.20 25.15
C LEU A 316 -7.49 20.95 26.03
N ALA A 317 -7.52 21.15 27.34
CA ALA A 317 -7.42 20.06 28.32
C ALA A 317 -8.43 18.92 28.06
N ARG A 318 -9.66 19.26 27.65
CA ARG A 318 -10.70 18.26 27.32
C ARG A 318 -10.40 17.44 26.06
N ASP A 319 -9.58 17.95 25.14
CA ASP A 319 -9.24 17.28 23.89
C ASP A 319 -8.11 16.26 24.09
N LEU A 320 -7.32 16.44 25.16
CA LEU A 320 -6.19 15.61 25.53
C LEU A 320 -6.50 14.60 26.63
N MET A 321 -7.57 14.81 27.39
CA MET A 321 -7.86 14.01 28.57
C MET A 321 -8.26 12.58 28.24
N GLU A 322 -7.89 11.66 29.12
CA GLU A 322 -8.50 10.35 29.19
C GLU A 322 -9.77 10.44 30.04
N ALA A 323 -10.86 9.84 29.58
CA ALA A 323 -12.12 9.83 30.31
C ALA A 323 -12.00 8.96 31.58
N PHE A 324 -12.57 9.43 32.70
CA PHE A 324 -12.62 8.60 33.90
C PHE A 324 -13.52 7.38 33.67
N PRO A 325 -13.00 6.16 33.86
CA PRO A 325 -13.82 4.96 33.73
C PRO A 325 -14.82 4.84 34.89
N LEU A 326 -14.53 5.47 36.04
CA LEU A 326 -15.35 5.43 37.25
C LEU A 326 -15.38 6.79 37.96
N LEU A 327 -16.57 7.19 38.41
CA LEU A 327 -16.80 8.30 39.32
C LEU A 327 -17.59 7.79 40.53
N LEU A 328 -17.15 8.10 41.74
CA LEU A 328 -17.81 7.69 42.98
C LEU A 328 -18.68 8.82 43.52
N LYS A 329 -19.73 8.50 44.28
CA LYS A 329 -20.53 9.48 45.04
C LYS A 329 -20.35 9.17 46.52
N ALA A 330 -20.02 10.17 47.33
CA ALA A 330 -19.69 9.97 48.74
C ALA A 330 -20.81 9.25 49.53
N ASP A 331 -22.07 9.53 49.19
CA ASP A 331 -23.24 9.03 49.91
C ASP A 331 -23.90 7.79 49.27
N LEU A 332 -23.33 7.25 48.18
CA LEU A 332 -23.90 6.10 47.48
C LEU A 332 -22.97 4.88 47.54
N PRO A 333 -23.54 3.68 47.73
CA PRO A 333 -22.77 2.45 47.65
C PRO A 333 -22.19 2.25 46.24
N VAL A 334 -20.97 1.72 46.16
CA VAL A 334 -20.32 1.39 44.89
C VAL A 334 -21.13 0.32 44.17
N SER A 335 -21.54 0.60 42.92
CA SER A 335 -22.31 -0.34 42.11
C SER A 335 -21.45 -1.55 41.72
N ALA A 336 -22.06 -2.74 41.82
CA ALA A 336 -21.41 -4.00 41.50
C ALA A 336 -21.02 -4.05 40.02
N GLY A 337 -19.73 -4.23 39.71
CA GLY A 337 -19.29 -4.40 38.32
C GLY A 337 -17.80 -4.20 38.07
N TRP A 338 -17.07 -3.62 39.02
CA TRP A 338 -15.62 -3.42 38.88
C TRP A 338 -14.88 -4.62 39.46
N GLY A 339 -14.07 -5.27 38.61
CA GLY A 339 -13.18 -6.35 39.02
C GLY A 339 -12.14 -5.86 40.02
N ASP A 340 -11.55 -6.78 40.77
CA ASP A 340 -10.47 -6.49 41.71
C ASP A 340 -9.30 -5.80 40.97
N PRO A 341 -8.89 -4.57 41.36
CA PRO A 341 -7.80 -3.84 40.72
C PRO A 341 -6.48 -4.62 40.70
N GLY A 342 -6.32 -5.62 41.58
CA GLY A 342 -5.17 -6.51 41.60
C GLY A 342 -5.18 -7.65 40.57
N THR A 343 -6.24 -7.82 39.77
CA THR A 343 -6.42 -8.99 38.88
C THR A 343 -6.66 -8.65 37.40
N ALA A 344 -6.74 -7.37 37.02
CA ALA A 344 -6.99 -6.96 35.65
C ALA A 344 -5.70 -6.42 34.99
N ASP A 345 -5.33 -6.97 33.83
CA ASP A 345 -4.33 -6.43 32.88
C ASP A 345 -4.73 -5.06 32.28
N ARG A 346 -5.64 -4.31 32.92
CA ARG A 346 -6.09 -3.00 32.46
C ARG A 346 -5.43 -1.89 33.28
N PRO A 347 -4.84 -0.87 32.65
CA PRO A 347 -4.33 0.28 33.37
C PRO A 347 -5.49 0.96 34.12
N PHE A 348 -5.34 1.10 35.44
CA PHE A 348 -6.24 1.92 36.25
C PHE A 348 -5.83 3.39 36.13
N PRO A 349 -6.79 4.33 36.18
CA PRO A 349 -6.47 5.75 36.25
C PRO A 349 -5.67 6.04 37.53
N PRO A 350 -4.85 7.10 37.55
CA PRO A 350 -4.00 7.42 38.70
C PRO A 350 -4.82 7.76 39.96
N CYS A 351 -6.07 8.19 39.79
CA CYS A 351 -7.01 8.41 40.88
C CYS A 351 -8.46 8.15 40.45
N ILE A 352 -9.36 8.04 41.44
CA ILE A 352 -10.81 7.95 41.21
C ILE A 352 -11.50 9.15 41.86
N PRO A 353 -12.17 10.01 41.08
CA PRO A 353 -12.88 11.16 41.61
C PRO A 353 -14.10 10.76 42.44
N VAL A 354 -14.28 11.45 43.55
CA VAL A 354 -15.46 11.36 44.42
C VAL A 354 -16.27 12.63 44.27
N LEU A 355 -17.57 12.46 44.04
CA LEU A 355 -18.52 13.53 43.81
C LEU A 355 -19.32 13.85 45.07
N ASP A 356 -19.61 15.15 45.23
CA ASP A 356 -20.58 15.64 46.20
C ASP A 356 -22.04 15.42 45.72
N ALA A 357 -23.01 15.90 46.52
CA ALA A 357 -24.43 15.82 46.17
C ALA A 357 -24.81 16.64 44.92
N ALA A 358 -24.06 17.70 44.60
CA ALA A 358 -24.23 18.53 43.40
C ALA A 358 -23.50 17.97 42.17
N SER A 359 -22.84 16.81 42.29
CA SER A 359 -21.98 16.19 41.27
C SER A 359 -20.70 16.97 40.95
N GLY A 360 -20.27 17.86 41.86
CA GLY A 360 -18.96 18.51 41.84
C GLY A 360 -17.88 17.62 42.45
N LEU A 361 -16.62 17.89 42.15
CA LEU A 361 -15.49 17.18 42.75
C LEU A 361 -15.39 17.46 44.26
N LEU A 362 -15.55 16.43 45.08
CA LEU A 362 -15.33 16.48 46.53
C LEU A 362 -13.89 16.17 46.91
N GLY A 363 -13.24 15.27 46.16
CA GLY A 363 -11.88 14.79 46.38
C GLY A 363 -11.60 13.56 45.53
N VAL A 364 -10.50 12.87 45.82
CA VAL A 364 -10.08 11.66 45.10
C VAL A 364 -9.79 10.52 46.06
N VAL A 365 -9.79 9.30 45.52
CA VAL A 365 -9.35 8.10 46.22
C VAL A 365 -8.38 7.35 45.32
N ALA A 366 -7.31 6.83 45.91
CA ALA A 366 -6.38 5.96 45.20
C ALA A 366 -7.09 4.67 44.71
N PRO A 367 -6.66 4.05 43.60
CA PRO A 367 -7.33 2.86 43.05
C PRO A 367 -7.50 1.69 44.03
N ASP A 368 -6.54 1.49 44.93
CA ASP A 368 -6.56 0.47 46.01
C ASP A 368 -7.49 0.85 47.18
N GLY A 369 -7.84 2.13 47.30
CA GLY A 369 -8.75 2.68 48.29
C GLY A 369 -10.22 2.35 48.03
N VAL A 370 -10.56 1.87 46.83
CA VAL A 370 -11.92 1.58 46.37
C VAL A 370 -12.49 0.34 47.08
N PRO A 371 -13.72 0.41 47.63
CA PRO A 371 -14.37 -0.73 48.26
C PRO A 371 -14.51 -1.91 47.30
N HIS A 372 -14.05 -3.09 47.74
CA HIS A 372 -14.14 -4.31 46.94
C HIS A 372 -15.53 -4.94 47.13
N GLY A 373 -16.24 -5.20 46.03
CA GLY A 373 -17.52 -5.90 46.02
C GLY A 373 -18.77 -5.00 45.99
N ALA A 374 -19.89 -5.61 45.59
CA ALA A 374 -21.18 -4.97 45.45
C ALA A 374 -21.67 -4.37 46.79
N GLY A 375 -21.96 -3.06 46.81
CA GLY A 375 -22.59 -2.42 47.96
C GLY A 375 -21.65 -1.90 49.05
N GLY A 376 -20.33 -1.93 48.81
CA GLY A 376 -19.36 -1.30 49.70
C GLY A 376 -19.57 0.22 49.77
N VAL A 377 -19.52 0.79 50.98
CA VAL A 377 -19.58 2.23 51.20
C VAL A 377 -18.15 2.75 51.26
N LEU A 378 -17.89 3.87 50.59
CA LEU A 378 -16.59 4.52 50.61
C LEU A 378 -16.30 5.04 52.03
N ASP A 379 -15.12 4.75 52.58
CA ASP A 379 -14.68 5.32 53.85
C ASP A 379 -14.37 6.81 53.65
N PRO A 380 -15.09 7.74 54.30
CA PRO A 380 -14.83 9.17 54.15
C PRO A 380 -13.40 9.58 54.53
N GLY A 381 -12.73 8.82 55.41
CA GLY A 381 -11.34 9.07 55.79
C GLY A 381 -10.30 8.76 54.71
N ARG A 382 -10.72 8.12 53.61
CA ARG A 382 -9.88 7.83 52.43
C ARG A 382 -10.04 8.85 51.31
N ILE A 383 -10.99 9.77 51.43
CA ILE A 383 -11.21 10.83 50.44
C ILE A 383 -10.17 11.91 50.71
N GLU A 384 -9.24 12.07 49.77
CA GLU A 384 -8.21 13.10 49.84
C GLU A 384 -8.68 14.33 49.07
N PRO A 385 -8.68 15.53 49.68
CA PRO A 385 -8.90 16.75 48.93
C PRO A 385 -7.75 16.96 47.94
N THR A 386 -8.06 17.37 46.73
CA THR A 386 -7.06 17.60 45.68
C THR A 386 -7.25 18.98 45.06
N GLU A 387 -6.14 19.67 44.84
CA GLU A 387 -6.08 20.93 44.10
C GLU A 387 -5.56 20.71 42.67
N ASN A 388 -5.28 19.45 42.28
CA ASN A 388 -4.70 19.06 41.00
C ASN A 388 -5.78 19.06 39.91
N THR A 389 -6.41 20.21 39.71
CA THR A 389 -7.56 20.35 38.81
C THR A 389 -7.32 21.46 37.80
N VAL A 390 -7.80 21.26 36.58
CA VAL A 390 -7.80 22.27 35.52
C VAL A 390 -9.18 22.37 34.88
N ASP A 391 -9.50 23.53 34.32
CA ASP A 391 -10.71 23.69 33.53
C ASP A 391 -10.55 22.99 32.16
N GLY A 392 -11.60 22.33 31.68
CA GLY A 392 -11.59 21.66 30.36
C GLY A 392 -11.29 22.59 29.18
N ALA A 393 -11.49 23.90 29.35
CA ALA A 393 -11.14 24.92 28.37
C ALA A 393 -9.71 25.48 28.51
N MET A 394 -8.89 24.96 29.42
CA MET A 394 -7.50 25.38 29.56
C MET A 394 -6.68 25.00 28.30
N PRO A 395 -5.97 25.95 27.67
CA PRO A 395 -5.13 25.68 26.51
C PRO A 395 -3.90 24.81 26.84
N LEU A 396 -3.40 24.06 25.85
CA LEU A 396 -2.21 23.22 26.01
C LEU A 396 -0.97 24.00 26.48
N SER A 397 -0.77 25.26 26.06
CA SER A 397 0.35 26.08 26.52
C SER A 397 0.35 26.28 28.04
N GLU A 398 -0.83 26.48 28.64
CA GLU A 398 -1.01 26.65 30.09
C GLU A 398 -0.94 25.31 30.84
N LEU A 399 -1.26 24.18 30.18
CA LEU A 399 -1.16 22.86 30.81
C LEU A 399 0.27 22.48 31.19
N PHE A 400 1.27 22.85 30.38
CA PHE A 400 2.68 22.60 30.72
C PHE A 400 3.09 23.33 32.01
N GLU A 401 2.59 24.55 32.22
CA GLU A 401 2.82 25.31 33.46
C GLU A 401 2.06 24.70 34.63
N ALA A 402 0.80 24.29 34.42
CA ALA A 402 -0.02 23.63 35.44
C ALA A 402 0.67 22.36 35.96
N PHE A 403 1.19 21.49 35.09
CA PHE A 403 1.95 20.30 35.50
C PHE A 403 3.24 20.64 36.25
N GLY A 404 3.89 21.78 35.96
CA GLY A 404 5.07 22.23 36.70
C GLY A 404 4.79 22.63 38.16
N SER A 405 3.51 22.85 38.51
CA SER A 405 3.07 23.31 39.84
C SER A 405 2.49 22.20 40.73
N VAL A 406 2.24 21.03 40.17
CA VAL A 406 1.54 19.92 40.83
C VAL A 406 2.54 18.90 41.36
N VAL A 407 2.24 18.29 42.51
CA VAL A 407 3.09 17.27 43.14
C VAL A 407 2.90 15.90 42.52
N ASP A 408 1.69 15.61 42.06
CA ASP A 408 1.32 14.35 41.40
C ASP A 408 1.50 14.42 39.88
N ASP A 409 1.77 13.28 39.25
CA ASP A 409 1.98 13.19 37.79
C ASP A 409 0.68 13.27 36.96
N TYR A 410 -0.41 13.78 37.54
CA TYR A 410 -1.72 13.89 36.89
C TYR A 410 -2.51 15.15 37.27
N LEU A 411 -3.38 15.56 36.36
CA LEU A 411 -4.36 16.64 36.52
C LEU A 411 -5.77 16.12 36.25
N ILE A 412 -6.75 16.61 37.01
CA ILE A 412 -8.17 16.29 36.85
C ILE A 412 -8.81 17.41 36.03
N VAL A 413 -9.41 17.04 34.90
CA VAL A 413 -10.11 17.99 34.04
C VAL A 413 -11.55 18.15 34.52
N LEU A 414 -11.94 19.39 34.77
CA LEU A 414 -13.27 19.77 35.24
C LEU A 414 -14.04 20.51 34.16
N GLU A 415 -15.33 20.19 34.02
CA GLU A 415 -16.30 21.03 33.31
C GLU A 415 -17.40 21.44 34.28
N SER A 416 -17.55 22.75 34.50
CA SER A 416 -18.55 23.29 35.45
C SER A 416 -18.48 22.59 36.83
N GLN A 417 -17.27 22.45 37.39
CA GLN A 417 -16.96 21.78 38.67
C GLN A 417 -17.10 20.25 38.67
N ARG A 418 -17.54 19.63 37.58
CA ARG A 418 -17.67 18.18 37.46
C ARG A 418 -16.42 17.57 36.82
N PRO A 419 -15.81 16.52 37.40
CA PRO A 419 -14.70 15.82 36.77
C PRO A 419 -15.17 15.03 35.54
N VAL A 420 -14.50 15.26 34.41
CA VAL A 420 -14.81 14.65 33.11
C VAL A 420 -13.69 13.74 32.60
N GLY A 421 -12.45 13.98 33.02
CA GLY A 421 -11.30 13.16 32.65
C GLY A 421 -10.04 13.54 33.41
N TYR A 422 -8.93 12.90 33.08
CA TYR A 422 -7.61 13.20 33.63
C TYR A 422 -6.56 13.32 32.54
N LEU A 423 -5.49 14.04 32.87
CA LEU A 423 -4.29 14.17 32.06
C LEU A 423 -3.11 13.61 32.87
N THR A 424 -2.13 13.02 32.21
CA THR A 424 -0.86 12.62 32.83
C THR A 424 0.31 13.35 32.18
N SER A 425 1.40 13.51 32.93
CA SER A 425 2.64 14.08 32.40
C SER A 425 3.20 13.24 31.23
N GLU A 426 3.09 11.92 31.32
CA GLU A 426 3.44 10.98 30.25
C GLU A 426 2.54 11.16 29.01
N GLY A 427 1.22 11.31 29.19
CA GLY A 427 0.28 11.54 28.10
C GLY A 427 0.60 12.82 27.33
N LEU A 428 0.92 13.91 28.04
CA LEU A 428 1.38 15.15 27.39
C LEU A 428 2.75 15.00 26.72
N ALA A 429 3.70 14.30 27.34
CA ALA A 429 5.02 14.07 26.77
C ALA A 429 4.95 13.18 25.50
N SER A 430 3.90 12.38 25.37
CA SER A 430 3.64 11.53 24.19
C SER A 430 3.03 12.29 23.00
N LEU A 431 2.68 13.57 23.16
CA LEU A 431 2.26 14.41 22.05
C LEU A 431 3.45 14.68 21.14
N VAL A 432 3.60 13.86 20.10
CA VAL A 432 4.66 13.98 19.10
C VAL A 432 4.07 14.33 17.75
N VAL A 433 4.74 15.22 17.03
CA VAL A 433 4.43 15.59 15.64
C VAL A 433 5.01 14.59 14.63
N ASP A 434 5.76 13.60 15.12
CA ASP A 434 6.44 12.60 14.30
C ASP A 434 5.46 11.68 13.60
N ARG A 435 5.93 11.06 12.51
CA ARG A 435 5.16 10.06 11.79
C ARG A 435 4.83 8.90 12.72
N ILE A 436 3.54 8.66 12.91
CA ILE A 436 3.02 7.44 13.51
C ILE A 436 3.41 6.27 12.61
N ASP A 437 4.44 5.53 13.00
CA ASP A 437 4.83 4.26 12.40
C ASP A 437 4.40 3.12 13.32
N THR A 438 3.89 2.05 12.71
CA THR A 438 3.70 0.75 13.35
C THR A 438 4.91 0.32 14.18
N GLY A 439 6.14 0.59 13.72
CA GLY A 439 7.36 0.29 14.47
C GLY A 439 7.48 1.01 15.83
N THR A 440 6.84 2.18 15.99
CA THR A 440 6.87 2.98 17.23
C THR A 440 5.96 2.39 18.31
N TYR A 441 4.86 1.74 17.92
CA TYR A 441 3.88 1.17 18.86
C TYR A 441 4.12 -0.32 19.18
N TYR A 442 4.92 -1.03 18.37
CA TYR A 442 5.26 -2.44 18.59
C TYR A 442 6.66 -2.68 19.18
N ARG A 443 7.40 -1.64 19.57
CA ARG A 443 8.66 -1.80 20.32
C ARG A 443 8.36 -2.05 21.80
N GLU A 444 8.78 -3.20 22.33
CA GLU A 444 9.03 -3.32 23.77
C GLU A 444 10.04 -2.22 24.18
N PRO A 445 9.86 -1.57 25.34
CA PRO A 445 10.70 -0.44 25.74
C PRO A 445 12.13 -0.92 25.99
N GLN A 446 13.00 -0.77 24.98
CA GLN A 446 14.44 -0.82 25.17
C GLN A 446 14.91 0.60 25.45
N GLY A 447 15.46 0.79 26.64
CA GLY A 447 15.88 2.07 27.15
C GLY A 447 16.87 2.78 26.24
N GLY A 448 16.67 4.10 26.13
CA GLY A 448 17.69 5.04 25.70
C GLY A 448 17.85 5.17 24.19
N ASP A 449 16.84 5.71 23.51
CA ASP A 449 17.09 6.56 22.35
C ASP A 449 16.26 7.83 22.51
N GLY A 450 16.92 8.98 22.34
CA GLY A 450 16.43 10.29 22.76
C GLY A 450 15.11 10.66 22.10
N LEU A 451 14.09 10.87 22.92
CA LEU A 451 12.90 11.64 22.57
C LEU A 451 13.36 13.05 22.19
N SER A 452 13.19 13.41 20.92
CA SER A 452 13.31 14.78 20.45
C SER A 452 12.21 15.58 21.15
N ALA A 453 12.58 16.37 22.15
CA ALA A 453 11.64 17.16 22.94
C ALA A 453 10.81 18.08 22.04
N LEU A 454 9.51 18.13 22.31
CA LEU A 454 8.58 19.12 21.76
C LEU A 454 9.09 20.53 22.12
N VAL A 455 9.53 21.31 21.13
CA VAL A 455 9.79 22.74 21.34
C VAL A 455 8.49 23.47 21.08
N VAL A 456 7.67 23.63 22.12
CA VAL A 456 6.55 24.57 22.09
C VAL A 456 7.14 25.97 22.25
N PRO A 457 7.01 26.89 21.28
CA PRO A 457 7.41 28.26 21.49
C PRO A 457 6.51 28.87 22.57
N VAL A 458 7.10 29.17 23.73
CA VAL A 458 6.46 29.99 24.75
C VAL A 458 6.56 31.43 24.24
N GLU A 459 5.43 32.05 23.88
CA GLU A 459 5.40 33.48 23.55
C GLU A 459 5.80 34.28 24.80
N ALA A 460 6.72 35.24 24.64
CA ALA A 460 7.26 36.09 25.70
C ALA A 460 6.53 37.43 25.81
#